data_AF-G1QEP2-F1
#
_entry.id   AF-G1QEP2-F1
#
_cell.length_a   1.000
_cell.length_b   1.000
_cell.length_c   1.000
_cell.angle_alpha   90.00
_cell.angle_beta   90.00
_cell.angle_gamma   90.00
#
_symmetry.space_group_name_H-M   'P 1'
#
loop_
_entity.id
_entity.type
_entity.pdbx_description
1 polymer ?
#
loop_
_entity_poly.entity_id
_entity_poly.type
_entity_poly.pdbx_seq_one_letter_code
_entity_poly.pdbx_strand_id
1 'polypeptide(L)'
;DKADFCIIHYAGKVDYKADEWLMKNMDPLNDNVATLLHQSSDRFVAELWKDEIQNIQRASFYDSVSGLHEPPVDRIVGLDQVTGMTET
;
A
#
# COMPACT_ATOMS: atom_id res chain seq x y z
N ASP A 1 -15.63 20.17 -11.68
CA ASP A 1 -14.91 19.04 -11.05
C ASP A 1 -15.69 17.75 -11.19
N LYS A 2 -15.15 16.80 -11.97
CA LYS A 2 -15.76 15.49 -12.22
C LYS A 2 -14.84 14.43 -11.61
N ALA A 3 -15.42 13.42 -10.98
CA ALA A 3 -14.68 12.25 -10.49
C ALA A 3 -14.38 11.30 -11.65
N ASP A 4 -13.25 10.58 -11.56
CA ASP A 4 -12.84 9.62 -12.58
C ASP A 4 -13.58 8.28 -12.41
N PHE A 5 -13.77 7.88 -11.16
CA PHE A 5 -14.51 6.67 -10.80
C PHE A 5 -15.10 6.79 -9.39
N CYS A 6 -15.92 5.82 -8.99
CA CYS A 6 -16.52 5.76 -7.67
C CYS A 6 -16.51 4.33 -7.12
N ILE A 7 -16.42 4.20 -5.80
CA ILE A 7 -16.51 2.92 -5.09
C ILE A 7 -17.66 2.97 -4.10
N ILE A 8 -18.44 1.90 -4.01
CA ILE A 8 -19.51 1.73 -3.02
C ILE A 8 -18.91 1.04 -1.80
N HIS A 9 -18.76 1.78 -0.70
CA HIS A 9 -18.34 1.25 0.59
C HIS A 9 -19.55 0.98 1.49
N TYR A 10 -19.34 0.27 2.61
CA TYR A 10 -20.39 -0.03 3.60
C TYR A 10 -21.11 1.23 4.12
N ALA A 11 -20.42 2.37 4.15
CA ALA A 11 -20.95 3.66 4.59
C ALA A 11 -21.45 4.57 3.43
N GLY A 12 -21.48 4.06 2.20
CA GLY A 12 -21.98 4.77 1.02
C GLY A 12 -20.99 4.89 -0.13
N LYS A 13 -21.43 5.59 -1.19
CA LYS A 13 -20.66 5.83 -2.42
C LYS A 13 -19.62 6.93 -2.18
N VAL A 14 -18.38 6.65 -2.56
CA VAL A 14 -17.26 7.61 -2.52
C VAL A 14 -16.76 7.82 -3.94
N ASP A 15 -16.69 9.08 -4.34
CA ASP A 15 -16.15 9.49 -5.64
C ASP A 15 -14.65 9.76 -5.51
N TYR A 16 -13.85 9.23 -6.44
CA TYR A 16 -12.39 9.33 -6.45
C TYR A 16 -11.90 10.08 -7.68
N LYS A 17 -10.88 10.92 -7.45
CA LYS A 17 -10.05 11.52 -8.51
C LYS A 17 -8.70 10.81 -8.52
N ALA A 18 -8.29 10.34 -9.68
CA ALA A 18 -7.02 9.65 -9.92
C ALA A 18 -5.83 10.61 -10.10
N ASP A 19 -6.09 11.92 -10.03
CA ASP A 19 -5.08 12.96 -10.20
C ASP A 19 -3.85 12.71 -9.32
N GLU A 20 -2.70 12.63 -10.00
CA GLU A 20 -1.37 12.47 -9.41
C GLU A 20 -1.20 11.21 -8.55
N TRP A 21 -2.07 10.19 -8.69
CA TRP A 21 -1.95 8.94 -7.94
C TRP A 21 -0.58 8.29 -8.10
N LEU A 22 -0.05 8.26 -9.32
CA LEU A 22 1.28 7.73 -9.57
C LEU A 22 2.36 8.51 -8.81
N MET A 23 2.31 9.84 -8.82
CA MET A 23 3.29 10.68 -8.12
C MET A 23 3.20 10.50 -6.60
N LYS A 24 1.97 10.43 -6.06
CA LYS A 24 1.72 10.18 -4.63
C LYS A 24 2.19 8.79 -4.19
N ASN A 25 2.10 7.79 -5.07
CA ASN A 25 2.50 6.41 -4.79
C ASN A 25 3.98 6.10 -5.09
N MET A 26 4.71 7.00 -5.75
CA MET A 26 6.11 6.76 -6.10
C MET A 26 7.07 6.81 -4.91
N ASP A 27 6.64 7.37 -3.78
CA ASP A 27 7.45 7.60 -2.57
C ASP A 27 8.90 8.04 -2.87
N PRO A 28 9.11 9.14 -3.64
CA PRO A 28 10.44 9.56 -4.01
C PRO A 28 11.16 10.15 -2.79
N LEU A 29 12.06 9.36 -2.21
CA LEU A 29 12.97 9.82 -1.18
C LEU A 29 14.14 10.60 -1.78
N ASN A 30 14.59 11.63 -1.08
CA ASN A 30 15.78 12.38 -1.49
C ASN A 30 17.03 11.67 -0.98
N ASP A 31 17.86 11.18 -1.90
CA ASP A 31 19.08 10.41 -1.57
C ASP A 31 20.05 11.17 -0.66
N ASN A 32 20.18 12.49 -0.82
CA ASN A 32 21.07 13.29 0.03
C ASN A 32 20.54 13.37 1.47
N VAL A 33 19.21 13.50 1.63
CA VAL A 33 18.57 13.53 2.94
C VAL A 33 18.64 12.15 3.61
N ALA A 34 18.38 11.07 2.85
CA ALA A 34 18.53 9.70 3.35
C ALA A 34 19.96 9.44 3.83
N THR A 35 20.96 9.82 3.03
CA THR A 35 22.39 9.70 3.38
C THR A 35 22.73 10.51 4.64
N LEU A 36 22.23 11.74 4.74
CA LEU A 36 22.46 12.59 5.91
C LEU A 36 21.87 11.96 7.19
N LEU A 37 20.66 11.43 7.11
CA LEU A 37 19.99 10.80 8.26
C LEU A 37 20.66 9.47 8.65
N HIS A 38 21.18 8.72 7.68
CA HIS A 38 22.00 7.54 7.96
C HIS A 38 23.28 7.89 8.73
N GLN A 39 23.84 9.09 8.53
CA GLN A 39 25.03 9.60 9.23
C GLN A 39 24.73 10.33 10.54
N SER A 40 23.49 10.25 11.04
CA SER A 40 23.10 10.91 12.30
C SER A 40 23.99 10.50 13.48
N SER A 41 24.25 11.46 14.37
CA SER A 41 24.91 11.19 15.66
C SER A 41 23.99 10.47 16.66
N ASP A 42 22.68 10.52 16.44
CA ASP A 42 21.71 9.70 17.15
C ASP A 42 21.68 8.30 16.54
N ARG A 43 22.02 7.30 17.36
CA ARG A 43 22.14 5.91 16.92
C ARG A 43 20.83 5.34 16.40
N PHE A 44 19.69 5.68 17.01
CA PHE A 44 18.39 5.17 16.58
C PHE A 44 18.03 5.73 15.19
N VAL A 45 18.27 7.02 14.96
CA VAL A 45 18.04 7.65 13.65
C VAL A 45 18.98 7.06 12.58
N ALA A 46 20.27 6.89 12.89
CA ALA A 46 21.23 6.31 11.95
C ALA A 46 20.88 4.87 11.54
N GLU A 47 20.42 4.05 12.50
CA GLU A 47 19.97 2.67 12.26
C GLU A 47 18.65 2.64 11.46
N LEU A 48 17.72 3.56 11.72
CA LEU A 48 16.44 3.66 11.00
C LEU A 48 16.62 3.97 9.51
N TRP A 49 17.67 4.71 9.14
CA TRP A 49 17.93 5.13 7.76
C TRP A 49 19.06 4.34 7.08
N LYS A 50 19.44 3.20 7.63
CA LYS A 50 20.46 2.32 7.04
C LYS A 50 19.93 1.70 5.74
N ASP A 51 20.80 1.57 4.72
CA ASP A 51 20.51 1.11 3.35
C ASP A 51 19.71 -0.20 3.22
N GLU A 52 19.57 -0.96 4.30
CA GLU A 52 18.78 -2.19 4.36
C GLU A 52 17.27 -1.95 4.18
N ILE A 53 16.74 -0.78 4.57
CA ILE A 53 15.28 -0.52 4.58
C ILE A 53 14.69 -0.52 3.16
N GLN A 54 15.36 0.11 2.18
CA GLN A 54 14.87 0.15 0.80
C GLN A 54 14.96 -1.21 0.10
N ASN A 55 15.99 -1.99 0.41
CA ASN A 55 16.16 -3.32 -0.15
C ASN A 55 15.15 -4.32 0.45
N ILE A 56 14.86 -4.20 1.74
CA ILE A 56 13.86 -5.01 2.44
C ILE A 56 12.45 -4.71 1.91
N GLN A 57 12.08 -3.44 1.73
CA GLN A 57 10.74 -3.09 1.21
C GLN A 57 10.52 -3.59 -0.22
N ARG A 58 11.50 -3.41 -1.13
CA ARG A 58 11.40 -3.93 -2.50
C ARG A 58 11.36 -5.46 -2.53
N ALA A 59 12.25 -6.13 -1.78
CA ALA A 59 12.28 -7.59 -1.73
C ALA A 59 10.95 -8.16 -1.22
N SER A 60 10.39 -7.61 -0.14
CA SER A 60 9.11 -8.06 0.44
C SER A 60 7.93 -7.85 -0.50
N PHE A 61 7.91 -6.74 -1.25
CA PHE A 61 6.83 -6.40 -2.18
C PHE A 61 6.80 -7.34 -3.38
N TYR A 62 7.96 -7.67 -3.96
CA TYR A 62 8.06 -8.61 -5.09
C TYR A 62 7.91 -10.08 -4.67
N ASP A 63 8.34 -10.46 -3.45
CA ASP A 63 8.16 -11.81 -2.90
C ASP A 63 6.67 -12.10 -2.60
N SER A 64 5.94 -11.14 -2.03
CA SER A 64 4.48 -11.28 -1.80
C SER A 64 3.66 -11.36 -3.09
N VAL A 65 4.10 -10.75 -4.20
CA VAL A 65 3.38 -10.79 -5.49
C VAL A 65 3.65 -12.08 -6.26
N SER A 66 4.83 -12.69 -6.08
CA SER A 66 5.20 -13.93 -6.76
C SER A 66 4.78 -15.19 -5.99
N GLY A 67 4.61 -15.09 -4.67
CA GLY A 67 4.04 -16.13 -3.82
C GLY A 67 2.51 -16.13 -3.79
N LEU A 68 1.84 -16.38 -4.92
CA LEU A 68 0.40 -16.69 -4.94
C LEU A 68 0.15 -18.06 -4.29
N HIS A 69 0.18 -18.12 -2.97
CA HIS A 69 -0.80 -18.92 -2.24
C HIS A 69 -1.92 -17.95 -1.92
N GLU A 70 -3.07 -18.10 -2.60
CA GLU A 70 -4.23 -17.26 -2.30
C GLU A 70 -4.47 -17.25 -0.78
N PRO A 71 -4.48 -16.08 -0.12
CA PRO A 71 -4.91 -16.02 1.26
C PRO A 71 -6.35 -16.56 1.31
N PRO A 72 -6.71 -17.45 2.26
CA PRO A 72 -8.07 -17.95 2.36
C PRO A 72 -9.04 -16.77 2.37
N VAL A 73 -9.86 -16.69 1.33
CA VAL A 73 -10.98 -15.74 1.20
C VAL A 73 -11.95 -15.81 2.39
N ASP A 74 -11.83 -16.86 3.22
CA ASP A 74 -12.51 -17.07 4.50
C ASP A 74 -12.25 -15.99 5.56
N ARG A 75 -11.22 -15.15 5.40
CA ARG A 75 -11.01 -13.97 6.29
C ARG A 75 -11.77 -12.72 5.86
N ILE A 76 -12.38 -12.72 4.67
CA ILE A 76 -13.19 -11.60 4.22
C ILE A 76 -14.54 -11.70 4.94
N VAL A 77 -14.65 -10.98 6.06
CA VAL A 77 -15.89 -10.78 6.79
C VAL A 77 -16.96 -10.28 5.80
N GLY A 78 -18.00 -11.08 5.54
CA GLY A 78 -19.10 -10.73 4.63
C GLY A 78 -19.08 -11.38 3.25
N LEU A 79 -18.08 -12.22 2.92
CA LEU A 79 -18.11 -13.00 1.67
C LEU A 79 -19.19 -14.10 1.70
N ASP A 80 -19.57 -14.55 2.89
CA ASP A 80 -20.70 -15.44 3.15
C ASP A 80 -22.07 -14.79 2.86
N GLN A 81 -22.14 -13.45 2.88
CA GLN A 81 -23.39 -12.72 2.65
C GLN A 81 -23.67 -12.48 1.16
N VAL A 82 -22.64 -12.47 0.30
CA VAL A 82 -22.82 -12.20 -1.14
C VAL A 82 -23.23 -13.44 -1.94
N THR A 83 -22.94 -14.65 -1.45
CA THR A 83 -23.32 -15.91 -2.12
C THR A 83 -24.82 -16.24 -2.02
N GLY A 84 -25.57 -15.55 -1.15
CA GLY A 84 -27.02 -15.73 -0.97
C GLY A 84 -27.91 -14.77 -1.77
N MET A 85 -27.35 -13.85 -2.56
CA MET A 85 -28.13 -12.79 -3.24
C MET A 85 -28.45 -13.06 -4.72
N THR A 86 -28.19 -14.27 -5.25
CA THR A 86 -28.52 -14.62 -6.65
C THR A 86 -29.85 -15.36 -6.85
N GLU A 87 -30.74 -15.38 -5.86
CA GLU A 87 -32.12 -15.84 -6.06
C GLU A 87 -33.11 -14.71 -5.74
N THR A 88 -33.47 -13.93 -6.76
CA THR A 88 -34.84 -13.43 -7.02
C THR A 88 -34.93 -12.79 -8.40
#